data_AF-A0A640V2G4-F1
#
_entry.id   AF-A0A640V2G4-F1
#
_cell.length_a   1.000
_cell.length_b   1.000
_cell.length_c   1.000
_cell.angle_alpha   90.00
_cell.angle_beta   90.00
_cell.angle_gamma   90.00
#
_symmetry.space_group_name_H-M   'P 1'
#
loop_
_entity.id
_entity.type
_entity.pdbx_description
1 polymer ?
#
loop_
_entity_poly.entity_id
_entity_poly.type
_entity_poly.pdbx_seq_one_letter_code
_entity_poly.pdbx_strand_id
1 'polypeptide(L)'
;MPCAPARRATSVTAVGLGLVLAFAAPPPATAATGDVRVRVAVTGGPYTASVGLVSTSARNLLGGFYCAADGLNPTPLTALVDANEQYGLGGVEARWDAAAQDFTVTSIHGDAATSTKKWNAYVNEEKITKGPCHTAIKGGDKIRWTLEATSAAAPASGTSTSTSTSTVERPPRHRRQR
;
A
#
# COMPACT_ATOMS: atom_id res chain seq x y z
N MET A 1 -45.79 2.52 45.45
CA MET A 1 -47.18 2.98 45.22
C MET A 1 -47.46 2.91 43.73
N PRO A 2 -48.30 1.97 43.27
CA PRO A 2 -48.67 1.86 41.87
C PRO A 2 -49.97 2.62 41.60
N CYS A 3 -49.97 3.50 40.58
CA CYS A 3 -51.20 4.07 40.03
C CYS A 3 -51.26 3.73 38.53
N ALA A 4 -52.26 2.94 38.16
CA ALA A 4 -52.77 2.82 36.81
C ALA A 4 -54.22 3.35 36.80
N PRO A 5 -54.58 4.15 35.81
CA PRO A 5 -55.82 3.92 35.04
C PRO A 5 -55.59 4.28 33.55
N ALA A 6 -56.41 3.98 32.54
CA ALA A 6 -57.70 3.34 32.41
C ALA A 6 -57.82 2.86 30.95
N ARG A 7 -58.64 1.83 30.76
CA ARG A 7 -59.06 1.30 29.45
C ARG A 7 -59.89 2.33 28.68
N ARG A 8 -59.68 2.43 27.37
CA ARG A 8 -60.78 2.58 26.40
C ARG A 8 -60.47 1.77 25.16
N ALA A 9 -61.28 0.75 24.96
CA ALA A 9 -61.36 -0.04 23.74
C ALA A 9 -62.28 0.68 22.76
N THR A 10 -61.79 0.90 21.54
CA THR A 10 -62.62 1.23 20.38
C THR A 10 -62.33 0.17 19.32
N SER A 11 -63.26 -0.75 19.16
CA SER A 11 -63.35 -1.67 18.05
C SER A 11 -63.70 -0.89 16.78
N VAL A 12 -62.81 -0.92 15.79
CA VAL A 12 -63.11 -0.46 14.43
C VAL A 12 -63.12 -1.68 13.52
N THR A 13 -64.28 -1.93 12.95
CA THR A 13 -64.60 -3.04 12.05
C THR A 13 -63.99 -2.80 10.66
N ALA A 14 -63.59 -3.90 10.03
CA ALA A 14 -62.91 -4.05 8.75
C ALA A 14 -63.53 -3.32 7.55
N VAL A 15 -62.68 -3.10 6.52
CA VAL A 15 -62.87 -3.48 5.09
C VAL A 15 -61.85 -2.68 4.26
N GLY A 16 -61.00 -3.35 3.49
CA GLY A 16 -60.10 -2.69 2.54
C GLY A 16 -58.92 -3.54 2.10
N LEU A 17 -59.20 -4.68 1.47
CA LEU A 17 -58.22 -5.42 0.67
C LEU A 17 -57.74 -4.53 -0.49
N GLY A 18 -56.45 -4.21 -0.51
CA GLY A 18 -55.83 -3.44 -1.58
C GLY A 18 -54.31 -3.40 -1.44
N LEU A 19 -53.69 -4.56 -1.20
CA LEU A 19 -52.23 -4.68 -1.18
C LEU A 19 -51.72 -4.68 -2.62
N VAL A 20 -51.52 -3.49 -3.19
CA VAL A 20 -50.73 -3.33 -4.41
C VAL A 20 -49.28 -3.61 -4.01
N LEU A 21 -48.84 -4.85 -4.27
CA LEU A 21 -47.44 -5.24 -4.23
C LEU A 21 -46.72 -4.51 -5.38
N ALA A 22 -46.37 -3.26 -5.14
CA ALA A 22 -45.35 -2.59 -5.92
C ALA A 22 -44.05 -3.34 -5.64
N PHE A 23 -43.66 -4.23 -6.57
CA PHE A 23 -42.31 -4.76 -6.68
C PHE A 23 -41.39 -3.58 -7.00
N ALA A 24 -41.03 -2.81 -5.97
CA ALA A 24 -39.85 -1.97 -6.01
C ALA A 24 -38.67 -2.93 -6.11
N ALA A 25 -38.22 -3.19 -7.33
CA ALA A 25 -36.97 -3.86 -7.57
C ALA A 25 -35.91 -3.12 -6.74
N PRO A 26 -35.19 -3.81 -5.83
CA PRO A 26 -34.08 -3.18 -5.15
C PRO A 26 -33.15 -2.61 -6.21
N PRO A 27 -32.63 -1.38 -6.05
CA PRO A 27 -31.60 -0.88 -6.94
C PRO A 27 -30.51 -1.94 -7.02
N PRO A 28 -29.91 -2.21 -8.20
CA PRO A 28 -28.84 -3.17 -8.30
C PRO A 28 -27.81 -2.78 -7.24
N ALA A 29 -27.60 -3.67 -6.28
CA ALA A 29 -26.50 -3.54 -5.36
C ALA A 29 -25.25 -3.62 -6.22
N THR A 30 -24.72 -2.47 -6.62
CA THR A 30 -23.38 -2.38 -7.14
C THR A 30 -22.52 -2.98 -6.05
N ALA A 31 -22.08 -4.22 -6.26
CA ALA A 31 -21.11 -4.84 -5.37
C ALA A 31 -19.96 -3.84 -5.25
N ALA A 32 -19.76 -3.29 -4.06
CA ALA A 32 -18.48 -2.68 -3.75
C ALA A 32 -17.45 -3.71 -4.16
N THR A 33 -16.49 -3.33 -5.01
CA THR A 33 -15.43 -4.23 -5.44
C THR A 33 -14.80 -4.78 -4.16
N GLY A 34 -15.11 -6.04 -3.84
CA GLY A 34 -14.85 -6.61 -2.52
C GLY A 34 -13.36 -6.70 -2.24
N ASP A 35 -13.02 -7.07 -1.00
CA ASP A 35 -11.63 -7.34 -0.63
C ASP A 35 -10.94 -8.23 -1.67
N VAL A 36 -9.82 -7.74 -2.21
CA VAL A 36 -8.98 -8.50 -3.14
C VAL A 36 -7.80 -9.10 -2.40
N ARG A 37 -7.30 -10.24 -2.90
CA ARG A 37 -6.10 -10.88 -2.34
C ARG A 37 -4.91 -10.69 -3.27
N VAL A 38 -3.84 -10.10 -2.76
CA VAL A 38 -2.63 -9.77 -3.53
C VAL A 38 -1.38 -10.27 -2.81
N ARG A 39 -0.25 -10.33 -3.53
CA ARG A 39 1.06 -10.62 -2.93
C ARG A 39 1.84 -9.33 -2.81
N VAL A 40 2.45 -9.07 -1.65
CA VAL A 40 3.23 -7.86 -1.41
C VAL A 40 4.69 -8.23 -1.14
N ALA A 41 5.60 -7.55 -1.82
CA ALA A 41 7.03 -7.62 -1.58
C ALA A 41 7.60 -6.22 -1.32
N VAL A 42 8.60 -6.15 -0.46
CA VAL A 42 9.31 -4.92 -0.11
C VAL A 42 10.81 -5.17 -0.24
N THR A 43 11.53 -4.23 -0.83
CA THR A 43 12.99 -4.25 -0.98
C THR A 43 13.54 -2.85 -0.72
N GLY A 44 14.23 -2.66 0.39
CA GLY A 44 14.91 -1.41 0.70
C GLY A 44 16.14 -1.67 1.55
N GLY A 45 17.23 -0.92 1.33
CA GLY A 45 18.46 -1.10 2.10
C GLY A 45 18.90 -2.58 2.21
N PRO A 46 19.15 -3.10 3.42
CA PRO A 46 19.37 -4.53 3.67
C PRO A 46 18.07 -5.34 3.84
N TYR A 47 16.91 -4.69 3.92
CA TYR A 47 15.62 -5.31 4.16
C TYR A 47 14.99 -5.83 2.86
N THR A 48 14.62 -7.11 2.87
CA THR A 48 13.79 -7.70 1.82
C THR A 48 12.76 -8.59 2.47
N ALA A 49 11.49 -8.35 2.15
CA ALA A 49 10.37 -9.16 2.60
C ALA A 49 9.47 -9.50 1.42
N SER A 50 8.92 -10.71 1.44
CA SER A 50 7.82 -11.12 0.57
C SER A 50 6.80 -11.78 1.47
N VAL A 51 5.64 -11.14 1.61
CA VAL A 51 4.56 -11.65 2.46
C VAL A 51 3.56 -12.45 1.62
N GLY A 52 2.73 -13.22 2.32
CA GLY A 52 1.72 -14.09 1.73
C GLY A 52 0.59 -13.33 1.02
N LEU A 53 -0.57 -13.98 0.94
CA LEU A 53 -1.77 -13.36 0.39
C LEU A 53 -2.31 -12.32 1.38
N VAL A 54 -2.19 -11.05 1.04
CA VAL A 54 -2.74 -9.91 1.77
C VAL A 54 -4.14 -9.64 1.26
N SER A 55 -5.13 -9.65 2.15
CA SER A 55 -6.49 -9.20 1.83
C SER A 55 -6.56 -7.68 1.97
N THR A 56 -7.02 -6.97 0.93
CA THR A 56 -7.03 -5.51 0.89
C THR A 56 -8.28 -4.95 0.19
N SER A 57 -8.75 -3.80 0.66
CA SER A 57 -9.85 -3.03 0.08
C SER A 57 -9.58 -1.53 0.09
N ALA A 58 -10.37 -0.79 -0.67
CA ALA A 58 -10.42 0.66 -0.59
C ALA A 58 -10.84 1.12 0.82
N ARG A 59 -10.04 1.99 1.45
CA ARG A 59 -10.27 2.43 2.83
C ARG A 59 -9.60 3.77 3.14
N ASN A 60 -10.00 4.36 4.27
CA ASN A 60 -9.26 5.48 4.85
C ASN A 60 -7.94 4.98 5.43
N LEU A 61 -6.85 5.69 5.10
CA LEU A 61 -5.51 5.43 5.57
C LEU A 61 -4.98 6.63 6.37
N LEU A 62 -3.98 6.38 7.20
CA LEU A 62 -3.01 7.34 7.77
C LEU A 62 -3.50 8.80 7.83
N GLY A 63 -4.12 9.19 8.94
CA GLY A 63 -4.65 10.54 9.12
C GLY A 63 -6.06 10.77 8.54
N GLY A 64 -6.72 9.71 8.06
CA GLY A 64 -8.14 9.73 7.68
C GLY A 64 -8.40 10.05 6.20
N PHE A 65 -7.38 10.02 5.35
CA PHE A 65 -7.54 10.25 3.91
C PHE A 65 -7.96 8.96 3.20
N TYR A 66 -8.99 9.05 2.38
CA TYR A 66 -9.50 7.91 1.62
C TYR A 66 -8.56 7.58 0.46
N CYS A 67 -8.11 6.32 0.39
CA CYS A 67 -7.23 5.82 -0.66
C CYS A 67 -7.95 4.73 -1.43
N ALA A 68 -8.34 5.06 -2.66
CA ALA A 68 -9.05 4.15 -3.56
C ALA A 68 -8.84 4.59 -5.01
N ALA A 69 -8.45 3.67 -5.87
CA ALA A 69 -8.37 3.95 -7.29
C ALA A 69 -9.78 4.03 -7.88
N ASP A 70 -10.02 5.09 -8.66
CA ASP A 70 -11.33 5.41 -9.20
C ASP A 70 -12.45 5.50 -8.13
N GLY A 71 -12.07 5.73 -6.87
CA GLY A 71 -12.97 5.83 -5.71
C GLY A 71 -13.48 4.49 -5.15
N LEU A 72 -13.18 3.36 -5.80
CA LEU A 72 -13.79 2.06 -5.46
C LEU A 72 -12.77 0.94 -5.28
N ASN A 73 -11.67 0.96 -6.04
CA ASN A 73 -10.77 -0.16 -6.14
C ASN A 73 -9.63 -0.04 -5.11
N PRO A 74 -9.20 -1.16 -4.50
CA PRO A 74 -7.99 -1.18 -3.68
C PRO A 74 -6.76 -0.76 -4.49
N THR A 75 -5.71 -0.39 -3.77
CA THR A 75 -4.52 0.25 -4.35
C THR A 75 -3.22 -0.35 -3.83
N PRO A 76 -2.07 -0.12 -4.48
CA PRO A 76 -0.78 -0.57 -3.96
C PRO A 76 -0.48 -0.08 -2.53
N LEU A 77 -0.99 1.10 -2.15
CA LEU A 77 -0.81 1.61 -0.80
C LEU A 77 -1.69 0.91 0.22
N THR A 78 -2.98 0.68 -0.07
CA THR A 78 -3.85 -0.06 0.85
C THR A 78 -3.27 -1.45 1.09
N ALA A 79 -2.78 -2.12 0.03
CA ALA A 79 -2.11 -3.41 0.15
C ALA A 79 -0.84 -3.37 1.01
N LEU A 80 -0.03 -2.30 0.92
CA LEU A 80 1.17 -2.16 1.74
C LEU A 80 0.84 -1.95 3.22
N VAL A 81 -0.15 -1.10 3.51
CA VAL A 81 -0.60 -0.87 4.89
C VAL A 81 -1.22 -2.13 5.48
N ASP A 82 -2.08 -2.82 4.73
CA ASP A 82 -2.68 -4.09 5.14
C ASP A 82 -1.60 -5.18 5.32
N ALA A 83 -0.58 -5.21 4.47
CA ALA A 83 0.57 -6.11 4.65
C ALA A 83 1.31 -5.84 5.95
N ASN A 84 1.51 -4.57 6.31
CA ASN A 84 2.13 -4.19 7.57
C ASN A 84 1.25 -4.55 8.78
N GLU A 85 -0.06 -4.31 8.71
CA GLU A 85 -1.01 -4.65 9.77
C GLU A 85 -1.15 -6.17 9.96
N GLN A 86 -1.17 -6.96 8.88
CA GLN A 86 -1.37 -8.41 8.93
C GLN A 86 -0.09 -9.20 9.23
N TYR A 87 1.06 -8.77 8.68
CA TYR A 87 2.31 -9.53 8.72
C TYR A 87 3.44 -8.84 9.47
N GLY A 88 3.26 -7.59 9.91
CA GLY A 88 4.27 -6.87 10.68
C GLY A 88 5.53 -6.58 9.86
N LEU A 89 5.44 -5.66 8.88
CA LEU A 89 6.60 -5.24 8.08
C LEU A 89 7.61 -4.40 8.87
N GLY A 90 7.39 -4.18 10.17
CA GLY A 90 8.24 -3.35 11.03
C GLY A 90 7.99 -1.85 10.87
N GLY A 91 6.81 -1.47 10.34
CA GLY A 91 6.38 -0.09 10.22
C GLY A 91 6.33 0.40 8.77
N VAL A 92 5.27 1.12 8.45
CA VAL A 92 5.08 1.82 7.18
C VAL A 92 4.70 3.25 7.51
N GLU A 93 5.48 4.20 7.02
CA GLU A 93 5.20 5.62 7.12
C GLU A 93 4.97 6.19 5.73
N ALA A 94 3.87 6.92 5.58
CA ALA A 94 3.57 7.67 4.38
C ALA A 94 3.04 9.05 4.75
N ARG A 95 3.34 10.03 3.90
CA ARG A 95 2.90 11.41 4.04
C ARG A 95 1.90 11.74 2.94
N TRP A 96 0.78 12.37 3.33
CA TRP A 96 -0.15 12.96 2.38
C TRP A 96 0.48 14.16 1.67
N ASP A 97 0.46 14.13 0.34
CA ASP A 97 0.78 15.24 -0.54
C ASP A 97 -0.53 15.87 -1.04
N ALA A 98 -0.86 17.05 -0.50
CA ALA A 98 -2.09 17.75 -0.85
C ALA A 98 -2.12 18.25 -2.29
N ALA A 99 -0.96 18.47 -2.93
CA ALA A 99 -0.89 18.93 -4.31
C ALA A 99 -1.15 17.77 -5.28
N ALA A 100 -0.56 16.60 -5.00
CA ALA A 100 -0.81 15.38 -5.78
C ALA A 100 -2.14 14.70 -5.42
N GLN A 101 -2.74 15.07 -4.28
CA GLN A 101 -3.85 14.34 -3.65
C GLN A 101 -3.54 12.84 -3.55
N ASP A 102 -2.32 12.54 -3.13
CA ASP A 102 -1.82 11.17 -3.03
C ASP A 102 -0.84 11.06 -1.86
N PHE A 103 -0.53 9.83 -1.46
CA PHE A 103 0.46 9.54 -0.45
C PHE A 103 1.84 9.28 -1.07
N THR A 104 2.86 9.83 -0.43
CA THR A 104 4.25 9.45 -0.67
C THR A 104 4.74 8.61 0.49
N VAL A 105 5.18 7.38 0.23
CA VAL A 105 5.79 6.52 1.24
C VAL A 105 7.16 7.08 1.62
N THR A 106 7.33 7.38 2.91
CA THR A 106 8.53 8.01 3.46
C THR A 106 9.44 7.02 4.18
N SER A 107 8.92 5.91 4.70
CA SER A 107 9.71 4.88 5.37
C SER A 107 9.00 3.53 5.34
N ILE A 108 9.75 2.45 5.14
CA ILE A 108 9.28 1.07 5.38
C ILE A 108 10.37 0.36 6.17
N HIS A 109 10.02 -0.28 7.28
CA HIS A 109 10.98 -0.99 8.14
C HIS A 109 12.16 -0.09 8.63
N GLY A 110 11.94 1.21 8.78
CA GLY A 110 12.99 2.18 9.14
C GLY A 110 13.88 2.61 7.97
N ASP A 111 13.76 2.01 6.78
CA ASP A 111 14.44 2.47 5.58
C ASP A 111 13.74 3.70 5.00
N ALA A 112 14.27 4.87 5.35
CA ALA A 112 13.70 6.15 4.97
C ALA A 112 14.01 6.53 3.51
N ALA A 113 13.02 7.09 2.83
CA ALA A 113 13.21 7.88 1.63
C ALA A 113 14.00 9.15 1.97
N THR A 114 14.87 9.57 1.05
CA THR A 114 15.74 10.75 1.19
C THR A 114 15.68 11.56 -0.10
N SER A 115 16.41 12.66 -0.20
CA SER A 115 16.52 13.44 -1.44
C SER A 115 17.12 12.63 -2.61
N THR A 116 17.86 11.56 -2.33
CA THR A 116 18.51 10.70 -3.33
C THR A 116 17.91 9.31 -3.40
N LYS A 117 16.88 8.99 -2.60
CA LYS A 117 16.22 7.68 -2.61
C LYS A 117 14.72 7.83 -2.45
N LYS A 118 13.94 7.14 -3.29
CA LYS A 118 12.47 7.17 -3.24
C LYS A 118 11.90 5.76 -3.24
N TRP A 119 10.86 5.56 -2.44
CA TRP A 119 10.02 4.36 -2.51
C TRP A 119 9.15 4.40 -3.76
N ASN A 120 9.27 3.37 -4.59
CA ASN A 120 8.48 3.22 -5.81
C ASN A 120 7.66 1.94 -5.70
N ALA A 121 6.40 2.01 -6.12
CA ALA A 121 5.54 0.85 -6.21
C ALA A 121 5.53 0.28 -7.63
N TYR A 122 5.40 -1.03 -7.70
CA TYR A 122 5.32 -1.82 -8.90
C TYR A 122 4.11 -2.73 -8.80
N VAL A 123 3.35 -2.86 -9.89
CA VAL A 123 2.26 -3.82 -10.03
C VAL A 123 2.61 -4.76 -11.18
N ASN A 124 2.67 -6.05 -10.91
CA ASN A 124 3.06 -7.08 -11.89
C ASN A 124 4.38 -6.74 -12.62
N GLU A 125 5.38 -6.30 -11.84
CA GLU A 125 6.72 -5.91 -12.29
C GLU A 125 6.81 -4.59 -13.07
N GLU A 126 5.68 -3.94 -13.34
CA GLU A 126 5.62 -2.63 -13.99
C GLU A 126 5.54 -1.50 -12.95
N LYS A 127 6.35 -0.45 -13.14
CA LYS A 127 6.36 0.72 -12.26
C LYS A 127 5.08 1.53 -12.44
N ILE A 128 4.40 1.87 -11.34
CA ILE A 128 3.18 2.68 -11.43
C ILE A 128 3.50 4.13 -11.79
N THR A 129 2.62 4.78 -12.56
CA THR A 129 2.80 6.17 -13.01
C THR A 129 1.79 7.14 -12.41
N LYS A 130 0.59 6.67 -12.05
CA LYS A 130 -0.49 7.51 -11.51
C LYS A 130 -0.36 7.82 -10.01
N GLY A 131 0.53 7.11 -9.32
CA GLY A 131 0.72 7.22 -7.87
C GLY A 131 -0.05 6.12 -7.09
N PRO A 132 0.35 5.86 -5.83
CA PRO A 132 -0.01 4.64 -5.14
C PRO A 132 -1.45 4.60 -4.61
N CYS A 133 -2.18 5.72 -4.52
CA CYS A 133 -3.64 5.70 -4.29
C CYS A 133 -4.49 5.77 -5.57
N HIS A 134 -3.88 6.08 -6.72
CA HIS A 134 -4.62 6.24 -7.99
C HIS A 134 -4.41 5.08 -8.97
N THR A 135 -3.71 4.03 -8.55
CA THR A 135 -3.49 2.82 -9.35
C THR A 135 -4.38 1.70 -8.81
N ALA A 136 -5.30 1.19 -9.63
CA ALA A 136 -6.15 0.07 -9.24
C ALA A 136 -5.36 -1.24 -9.24
N ILE A 137 -5.59 -2.09 -8.24
CA ILE A 137 -5.12 -3.48 -8.19
C ILE A 137 -6.30 -4.44 -8.16
N LYS A 138 -6.07 -5.67 -8.62
CA LYS A 138 -7.04 -6.76 -8.61
C LYS A 138 -6.48 -8.00 -7.92
N GLY A 139 -7.37 -8.95 -7.63
CA GLY A 139 -6.99 -10.23 -7.04
C GLY A 139 -5.93 -10.96 -7.89
N GLY A 140 -4.89 -11.45 -7.22
CA GLY A 140 -3.76 -12.16 -7.83
C GLY A 140 -2.60 -11.27 -8.25
N ASP A 141 -2.75 -9.93 -8.23
CA ASP A 141 -1.65 -9.03 -8.56
C ASP A 141 -0.46 -9.18 -7.61
N LYS A 142 0.74 -8.97 -8.16
CA LYS A 142 2.00 -8.90 -7.42
C LYS A 142 2.40 -7.44 -7.25
N ILE A 143 2.47 -7.00 -6.01
CA ILE A 143 2.83 -5.63 -5.65
C ILE A 143 4.24 -5.66 -5.07
N ARG A 144 5.13 -4.83 -5.61
CA ARG A 144 6.51 -4.70 -5.10
C ARG A 144 6.79 -3.24 -4.76
N TRP A 145 7.33 -2.99 -3.58
CA TRP A 145 7.85 -1.70 -3.16
C TRP A 145 9.37 -1.74 -3.13
N THR A 146 10.01 -0.83 -3.86
CA THR A 146 11.47 -0.77 -3.96
C THR A 146 11.97 0.61 -3.57
N LEU A 147 12.96 0.69 -2.70
CA LEU A 147 13.69 1.92 -2.40
C LEU A 147 14.78 2.12 -3.45
N GLU A 148 14.55 3.04 -4.38
CA GLU A 148 15.44 3.26 -5.53
C GLU A 148 16.22 4.55 -5.35
N ALA A 149 17.47 4.55 -5.83
CA ALA A 149 18.20 5.80 -5.99
C ALA A 149 17.44 6.70 -6.98
N THR A 150 17.08 7.89 -6.53
CA THR A 150 16.66 8.97 -7.41
C THR A 150 17.94 9.41 -8.11
N SER A 151 18.06 9.14 -9.40
CA SER A 151 19.25 9.55 -10.17
C SER A 151 19.46 11.05 -9.98
N ALA A 152 20.40 11.42 -9.11
CA ALA A 152 20.98 12.73 -9.11
C ALA A 152 21.69 12.88 -10.46
N ALA A 153 21.54 14.03 -11.11
CA ALA A 153 22.37 14.39 -12.26
C ALA A 153 23.83 14.00 -11.95
N ALA A 154 24.44 13.26 -12.88
CA ALA A 154 25.80 12.76 -12.72
C ALA A 154 26.71 13.89 -12.20
N PRO A 155 27.56 13.66 -11.19
CA PRO A 155 28.60 14.62 -10.90
C PRO A 155 29.43 14.76 -12.18
N ALA A 156 29.53 15.99 -12.70
CA ALA A 156 30.42 16.30 -13.80
C ALA A 156 31.79 15.72 -13.46
N SER A 157 32.25 14.78 -14.27
CA SER A 157 33.48 14.03 -14.08
C SER A 157 34.66 14.99 -13.94
N GLY A 158 35.00 15.31 -12.69
CA GLY A 158 36.28 15.90 -12.34
C GLY A 158 37.36 14.87 -12.65
N THR A 159 38.26 15.24 -13.53
CA THR A 159 39.45 14.51 -13.93
C THR A 159 40.19 13.89 -12.74
N SER A 160 40.08 12.57 -12.58
CA SER A 160 40.97 11.81 -11.71
C SER A 160 42.30 11.61 -12.45
N THR A 161 43.27 12.49 -12.17
CA THR A 161 44.68 12.26 -12.51
C THR A 161 45.19 11.10 -11.66
N SER A 162 45.30 9.92 -12.27
CA SER A 162 46.01 8.78 -11.71
C SER A 162 47.50 9.08 -11.65
N THR A 163 48.03 9.30 -10.45
CA THR A 163 49.48 9.22 -10.17
C THR A 163 49.66 8.34 -8.94
N SER A 164 49.97 7.07 -9.17
CA SER A 164 50.51 6.17 -8.14
C SER A 164 51.58 5.27 -8.76
N THR A 165 52.77 5.86 -8.82
CA THR A 165 54.11 5.31 -8.64
C THR A 165 54.22 3.79 -8.39
N SER A 166 54.90 3.14 -9.34
CA SER A 166 55.55 1.82 -9.25
C SER A 166 56.58 1.75 -8.13
N THR A 167 56.66 0.65 -7.35
CA THR A 167 57.90 0.17 -6.68
C THR A 167 57.74 -1.25 -6.08
N VAL A 168 58.45 -2.19 -6.72
CA VAL A 168 59.19 -3.35 -6.18
C VAL A 168 58.44 -4.63 -5.75
N GLU A 169 58.45 -5.55 -6.71
CA GLU A 169 58.36 -7.01 -6.60
C GLU A 169 59.42 -7.61 -5.66
N ARG A 170 59.03 -8.53 -4.77
CA ARG A 170 59.93 -9.32 -3.92
C ARG A 170 59.66 -10.83 -4.13
N PRO A 171 60.69 -11.64 -4.46
CA PRO A 171 60.51 -13.05 -4.86
C PRO A 171 60.37 -14.04 -3.68
N PRO A 172 59.96 -15.30 -3.93
CA PRO A 172 59.54 -16.25 -2.90
C PRO A 172 60.74 -16.90 -2.18
N ARG A 173 60.61 -17.12 -0.85
CA ARG A 173 61.59 -17.89 -0.05
C ARG A 173 61.13 -19.32 0.17
N HIS A 174 62.02 -20.23 -0.24
CA HIS A 174 61.99 -21.67 -0.07
C HIS A 174 61.97 -22.15 1.40
N ARG A 175 61.04 -23.08 1.63
CA ARG A 175 61.20 -24.41 2.29
C ARG A 175 62.57 -24.70 2.95
N ARG A 176 62.58 -24.90 4.27
CA ARG A 176 63.55 -25.79 4.95
C ARG A 176 62.81 -26.69 5.95
N GLN A 177 63.04 -27.98 5.79
CA GLN A 177 62.63 -29.06 6.68
C GLN A 177 63.38 -28.99 8.03
N ARG A 178 62.72 -29.46 9.08
CA ARG A 178 63.32 -30.24 10.16
C ARG A 178 62.34 -31.33 10.56
#